data_AF-A0A1B1AWL8-F1
#
_entry.id   AF-A0A1B1AWL8-F1
#
_cell.length_a   1.000
_cell.length_b   1.000
_cell.length_c   1.000
_cell.angle_alpha   90.00
_cell.angle_beta   90.00
_cell.angle_gamma   90.00
#
_symmetry.space_group_name_H-M   'P 1'
#
loop_
_entity.id
_entity.type
_entity.pdbx_description
1 polymer ?
#
loop_
_entity_poly.entity_id
_entity_poly.type
_entity_poly.pdbx_seq_one_letter_code
_entity_poly.pdbx_strand_id
1 'polypeptide(L)'
;MSSSEAPGGEPSGLVVVADPEDPVAVDVRDFVLESGHEATVLDVFDAAQLFTITVDGATAVVEPALPMFLRLPAPPLLRTGFDAEFHLNECLAHLWAVAALTPAPVINRPEPGGLGTRVSASAALTELRAGLADGSPEIFSAEPSGPPGEPPGGQGTQWWIQDLGSWTTRPWPELPDPLVPSADCRGPYRARWSDPEPLFESVVVLGGQAWRSSPVDLDGLGLEERSTEIGARLGLQLSAVVWRLSPDLTRAWPVVVEPFPDAEQLRMVWLGLGPQLVKVLFP
;
A
#
# COMPACT_ATOMS: atom_id res chain seq x y z
N MET A 1 30.13 27.07 -17.44
CA MET A 1 29.50 27.80 -16.33
C MET A 1 28.22 28.41 -16.85
N SER A 2 27.13 27.68 -16.70
CA SER A 2 25.78 28.18 -16.96
C SER A 2 25.04 27.98 -15.65
N SER A 3 24.81 29.10 -14.97
CA SER A 3 24.09 29.18 -13.71
C SER A 3 22.62 28.91 -14.03
N SER A 4 22.18 27.68 -13.80
CA SER A 4 20.76 27.35 -13.81
C SER A 4 20.16 27.89 -12.51
N GLU A 5 19.17 28.75 -12.64
CA GLU A 5 18.42 29.37 -11.56
C GLU A 5 17.89 28.29 -10.61
N ALA A 6 18.22 28.41 -9.33
CA ALA A 6 17.51 27.71 -8.28
C ALA A 6 16.16 28.43 -8.08
N PRO A 7 15.01 27.76 -8.22
CA PRO A 7 13.76 28.28 -7.69
C PRO A 7 13.81 28.10 -6.17
N GLY A 8 14.54 29.00 -5.50
CA GLY A 8 14.78 28.98 -4.05
C GLY A 8 13.60 29.55 -3.26
N GLY A 9 12.42 28.93 -3.38
CA GLY A 9 11.38 29.01 -2.37
C GLY A 9 11.42 27.73 -1.55
N GLU A 10 11.46 27.84 -0.21
CA GLU A 10 11.20 26.67 0.62
C GLU A 10 9.77 26.18 0.30
N PRO A 11 9.56 24.87 0.07
CA PRO A 11 8.23 24.36 -0.26
C PRO A 11 7.26 24.70 0.88
N SER A 12 6.11 25.30 0.54
CA SER A 12 5.11 25.76 1.51
C SER A 12 3.81 24.94 1.50
N GLY A 13 3.78 23.86 0.71
CA GLY A 13 2.61 23.00 0.48
C GLY A 13 2.79 21.54 0.87
N LEU A 14 2.02 20.67 0.22
CA LEU A 14 2.10 19.22 0.40
C LEU A 14 3.43 18.66 -0.12
N VAL A 15 4.05 17.78 0.65
CA VAL A 15 5.17 16.95 0.20
C VAL A 15 4.70 15.51 0.00
N VAL A 16 4.69 15.05 -1.25
CA VAL A 16 4.47 13.65 -1.61
C VAL A 16 5.82 12.96 -1.65
N VAL A 17 6.05 12.00 -0.75
CA VAL A 17 7.30 11.22 -0.71
C VAL A 17 7.08 9.93 -1.47
N ALA A 18 7.65 9.83 -2.68
CA ALA A 18 7.46 8.71 -3.60
C ALA A 18 8.59 8.64 -4.65
N ASP A 19 8.58 7.60 -5.47
CA ASP A 19 9.29 7.68 -6.75
C ASP A 19 8.70 8.84 -7.59
N PRO A 20 9.50 9.76 -8.16
CA PRO A 20 8.99 10.84 -9.01
C PRO A 20 8.17 10.38 -10.22
N GLU A 21 8.36 9.13 -10.66
CA GLU A 21 7.62 8.49 -11.75
C GLU A 21 6.40 7.69 -11.26
N ASP A 22 6.12 7.63 -9.94
CA ASP A 22 4.93 6.96 -9.41
C ASP A 22 3.66 7.66 -9.92
N PRO A 23 2.80 6.98 -10.70
CA PRO A 23 1.62 7.60 -11.30
C PRO A 23 0.64 8.12 -10.25
N VAL A 24 0.53 7.46 -9.09
CA VAL A 24 -0.34 7.95 -8.01
C VAL A 24 0.23 9.22 -7.39
N ALA A 25 1.55 9.29 -7.21
CA ALA A 25 2.19 10.49 -6.65
C ALA A 25 1.96 11.70 -7.56
N VAL A 26 2.08 11.50 -8.87
CA VAL A 26 1.78 12.51 -9.90
C VAL A 26 0.32 12.92 -9.86
N ASP A 27 -0.62 11.97 -9.88
CA ASP A 27 -2.06 12.27 -9.87
C ASP A 27 -2.48 13.02 -8.58
N VAL A 28 -1.92 12.65 -7.42
CA VAL A 28 -2.15 13.36 -6.15
C VAL A 28 -1.62 14.78 -6.20
N ARG A 29 -0.38 14.99 -6.68
CA ARG A 29 0.21 16.33 -6.82
C ARG A 29 -0.66 17.21 -7.71
N ASP A 30 -1.00 16.72 -8.90
CA ASP A 30 -1.73 17.49 -9.89
C ASP A 30 -3.13 17.87 -9.40
N PHE A 31 -3.83 16.94 -8.74
CA PHE A 31 -5.14 17.23 -8.14
C PHE A 31 -5.07 18.26 -7.02
N VAL A 32 -4.03 18.24 -6.20
CA VAL A 32 -3.82 19.22 -5.11
C VAL A 32 -3.51 20.61 -5.69
N LEU A 33 -2.71 20.68 -6.77
CA LEU A 33 -2.45 21.90 -7.53
C LEU A 33 -3.73 22.46 -8.16
N GLU A 34 -4.53 21.62 -8.81
CA GLU A 34 -5.83 21.99 -9.37
C GLU A 34 -6.82 22.49 -8.30
N SER A 35 -6.68 21.98 -7.08
CA SER A 35 -7.46 22.42 -5.91
C SER A 35 -6.95 23.73 -5.30
N GLY A 36 -5.88 24.34 -5.86
CA GLY A 36 -5.36 25.65 -5.44
C GLY A 36 -4.33 25.62 -4.32
N HIS A 37 -3.77 24.44 -4.00
CA HIS A 37 -2.72 24.28 -2.99
C HIS A 37 -1.37 23.98 -3.66
N GLU A 38 -0.27 24.34 -3.00
CA GLU A 38 1.06 23.91 -3.46
C GLU A 38 1.28 22.41 -3.16
N ALA A 39 1.93 21.71 -4.08
CA ALA A 39 2.34 20.32 -3.90
C ALA A 39 3.62 20.00 -4.67
N THR A 40 4.48 19.18 -4.09
CA THR A 40 5.69 18.67 -4.74
C THR A 40 5.84 17.17 -4.51
N VAL A 41 6.44 16.48 -5.48
CA VAL A 41 6.83 15.06 -5.34
C VAL A 41 8.33 15.03 -5.16
N LEU A 42 8.79 14.44 -4.06
CA LEU A 42 10.20 14.28 -3.75
C LEU A 42 10.50 12.80 -3.54
N ASP A 43 11.68 12.38 -3.97
CA ASP A 43 12.19 11.08 -3.58
C ASP A 43 12.59 11.07 -2.10
N VAL A 44 12.95 9.88 -1.60
CA VAL A 44 13.33 9.68 -0.20
C VAL A 44 14.54 10.52 0.21
N PHE A 45 15.50 10.76 -0.69
CA PHE A 45 16.73 11.50 -0.36
C PHE A 45 16.47 13.00 -0.29
N ASP A 46 15.76 13.53 -1.28
CA ASP A 46 15.41 14.95 -1.35
C ASP A 46 14.43 15.33 -0.22
N ALA A 47 13.44 14.47 0.04
CA ALA A 47 12.51 14.68 1.14
C ALA A 47 13.23 14.66 2.50
N ALA A 48 14.18 13.73 2.72
CA ALA A 48 14.89 13.64 3.99
C ALA A 48 15.73 14.90 4.28
N GLN A 49 16.25 15.57 3.25
CA GLN A 49 17.03 16.80 3.39
C GLN A 49 16.17 18.04 3.66
N LEU A 50 14.87 17.98 3.37
CA LEU A 50 13.95 19.11 3.56
C LEU A 50 13.64 19.35 5.04
N PHE A 51 13.59 18.29 5.85
CA PHE A 51 13.10 18.36 7.22
C PHE A 51 14.23 18.26 8.24
N THR A 52 14.15 19.11 9.26
CA THR A 52 15.01 19.08 10.45
C THR A 52 14.19 18.65 11.66
N ILE A 53 14.74 17.71 12.44
CA ILE A 53 14.20 17.36 13.77
C ILE A 53 15.10 17.97 14.82
N THR A 54 14.57 18.88 15.63
CA THR A 54 15.28 19.43 16.79
C THR A 54 14.71 18.80 18.06
N VAL A 55 15.59 18.27 18.93
CA VAL A 55 15.20 17.65 20.20
C VAL A 55 15.71 18.51 21.35
N ASP A 56 14.78 19.01 22.17
CA ASP A 56 15.08 19.72 23.42
C ASP A 56 14.38 19.02 24.60
N GLY A 57 15.16 18.35 25.44
CA GLY A 57 14.68 17.55 26.55
C GLY A 57 13.73 16.43 26.08
N ALA A 58 12.47 16.51 26.50
CA ALA A 58 11.42 15.55 26.14
C ALA A 58 10.57 15.99 24.93
N THR A 59 10.91 17.12 24.30
CA THR A 59 10.18 17.66 23.16
C THR A 59 10.99 17.49 21.87
N ALA A 60 10.30 17.14 20.79
CA ALA A 60 10.86 17.11 19.45
C ALA A 60 10.01 18.00 18.54
N VAL A 61 10.67 18.83 17.73
CA VAL A 61 10.03 19.74 16.78
C VAL A 61 10.53 19.41 15.38
N VAL A 62 9.61 19.38 14.42
CA VAL A 62 9.89 19.16 12.99
C VAL A 62 9.72 20.48 12.27
N GLU A 63 10.75 20.91 11.55
CA GLU A 63 10.73 22.11 10.71
C GLU A 63 11.25 21.79 9.30
N PRO A 64 10.53 22.16 8.23
CA PRO A 64 9.20 22.79 8.24
C PRO A 64 8.09 21.78 8.60
N ALA A 65 7.00 22.26 9.22
CA ALA A 65 5.83 21.45 9.52
C ALA A 65 4.86 21.44 8.32
N LEU A 66 5.11 20.57 7.35
CA LEU A 66 4.31 20.48 6.12
C LEU A 66 3.42 19.23 6.10
N PRO A 67 2.23 19.29 5.46
CA PRO A 67 1.45 18.11 5.17
C PRO A 67 2.26 17.12 4.33
N MET A 68 2.10 15.83 4.58
CA MET A 68 2.80 14.77 3.84
C MET A 68 1.88 13.67 3.33
N PHE A 69 2.23 13.13 2.17
CA PHE A 69 1.66 11.89 1.64
C PHE A 69 2.79 10.89 1.42
N LEU A 70 2.86 9.85 2.26
CA LEU A 70 3.91 8.85 2.17
C LEU A 70 3.50 7.70 1.27
N ARG A 71 4.22 7.52 0.15
CA ARG A 71 4.17 6.34 -0.72
C ARG A 71 5.55 5.71 -0.79
N LEU A 72 5.86 4.91 0.23
CA LEU A 72 7.13 4.23 0.21
C LEU A 72 7.08 3.11 -0.84
N PRO A 73 8.11 2.99 -1.69
CA PRO A 73 8.13 1.95 -2.71
C PRO A 73 8.01 0.57 -2.06
N ALA A 74 7.16 -0.28 -2.63
CA ALA A 74 7.09 -1.68 -2.21
C ALA A 74 8.48 -2.32 -2.37
N PRO A 75 9.05 -2.92 -1.32
CA PRO A 75 10.35 -3.56 -1.43
C PRO A 75 10.28 -4.80 -2.35
N PRO A 76 11.40 -5.20 -2.98
CA PRO A 76 12.72 -4.58 -2.89
C PRO A 76 13.07 -3.78 -4.14
N LEU A 77 13.40 -2.50 -3.96
CA LEU A 77 14.35 -1.85 -4.87
C LEU A 77 15.68 -2.59 -4.68
N LEU A 78 16.02 -3.53 -5.57
CA LEU A 78 17.31 -4.22 -5.55
C LEU A 78 18.41 -3.17 -5.76
N ARG A 79 19.04 -2.73 -4.66
CA ARG A 79 20.19 -1.82 -4.71
C ARG A 79 21.47 -2.65 -4.65
N THR A 80 22.41 -2.31 -5.52
CA THR A 80 23.57 -3.15 -5.86
C THR A 80 24.74 -3.04 -4.88
N GLY A 81 24.61 -2.30 -3.78
CA GLY A 81 25.69 -2.09 -2.81
C GLY A 81 25.24 -1.63 -1.43
N PHE A 82 26.04 -2.00 -0.41
CA PHE A 82 25.79 -1.76 1.00
C PHE A 82 25.63 -0.26 1.35
N ASP A 83 26.51 0.61 0.86
CA ASP A 83 26.47 2.04 1.20
C ASP A 83 25.18 2.73 0.70
N ALA A 84 24.70 2.33 -0.48
CA ALA A 84 23.45 2.85 -1.04
C ALA A 84 22.23 2.39 -0.22
N GLU A 85 22.25 1.14 0.24
CA GLU A 85 21.21 0.60 1.12
C GLU A 85 21.26 1.26 2.51
N PHE A 86 22.47 1.48 3.05
CA PHE A 86 22.65 2.17 4.32
C PHE A 86 22.11 3.60 4.28
N HIS A 87 22.52 4.41 3.29
CA HIS A 87 22.02 5.79 3.16
C HIS A 87 20.51 5.85 2.94
N LEU A 88 19.95 4.94 2.13
CA LEU A 88 18.51 4.87 1.94
C LEU A 88 17.78 4.60 3.26
N ASN A 89 18.27 3.63 4.04
CA ASN A 89 17.66 3.29 5.32
C ASN A 89 17.78 4.42 6.35
N GLU A 90 18.90 5.17 6.37
CA GLU A 90 19.04 6.37 7.19
C GLU A 90 18.02 7.46 6.79
N CYS A 91 17.87 7.74 5.49
CA CYS A 91 16.87 8.69 4.99
C CYS A 91 15.43 8.24 5.30
N LEU A 92 15.12 6.96 5.11
CA LEU A 92 13.81 6.40 5.45
C LEU A 92 13.54 6.51 6.95
N ALA A 93 14.51 6.17 7.80
CA ALA A 93 14.38 6.27 9.25
C ALA A 93 14.15 7.72 9.71
N HIS A 94 14.89 8.67 9.12
CA HIS A 94 14.69 10.11 9.36
C HIS A 94 13.28 10.55 8.95
N LEU A 95 12.85 10.24 7.73
CA LEU A 95 11.50 10.58 7.24
C LEU A 95 10.39 9.92 8.08
N TRP A 96 10.63 8.71 8.56
CA TRP A 96 9.72 8.02 9.47
C TRP A 96 9.54 8.79 10.77
N ALA A 97 10.64 9.30 11.33
CA ALA A 97 10.62 10.13 12.53
C ALA A 97 9.95 11.50 12.26
N VAL A 98 10.29 12.16 11.15
CA VAL A 98 9.64 13.42 10.70
C VAL A 98 8.12 13.23 10.63
N ALA A 99 7.67 12.19 9.93
CA ALA A 99 6.26 11.89 9.75
C ALA A 99 5.53 11.53 11.04
N ALA A 100 6.19 10.80 11.95
CA ALA A 100 5.63 10.48 13.25
C ALA A 100 5.47 11.73 14.14
N LEU A 101 6.47 12.63 14.11
CA LEU A 101 6.61 13.75 15.05
C LEU A 101 5.98 15.05 14.56
N THR A 102 5.83 15.25 13.25
CA THR A 102 5.27 16.49 12.71
C THR A 102 3.84 16.72 13.22
N PRO A 103 3.48 17.96 13.57
CA PRO A 103 2.10 18.31 13.90
C PRO A 103 1.20 18.42 12.66
N ALA A 104 1.78 18.51 11.46
CA ALA A 104 1.03 18.62 10.22
C ALA A 104 0.35 17.30 9.82
N PRO A 105 -0.72 17.33 9.02
CA PRO A 105 -1.38 16.10 8.54
C PRO A 105 -0.43 15.20 7.74
N VAL A 106 -0.47 13.89 8.00
CA VAL A 106 0.34 12.91 7.26
C VAL A 106 -0.53 11.73 6.86
N ILE A 107 -0.71 11.50 5.57
CA ILE A 107 -1.30 10.25 5.09
C ILE A 107 -0.28 9.13 5.20
N ASN A 108 -0.73 7.99 5.73
CA ASN A 108 0.11 6.85 6.07
C ASN A 108 1.14 7.19 7.15
N ARG A 109 0.73 8.01 8.12
CA ARG A 109 1.53 8.34 9.30
C ARG A 109 2.05 7.06 9.96
N PRO A 110 3.37 6.96 10.21
CA PRO A 110 3.92 5.96 11.08
C PRO A 110 3.29 5.93 12.47
N GLU A 111 2.96 4.75 12.99
CA GLU A 111 2.71 4.60 14.42
C GLU A 111 3.55 3.43 15.00
N PRO A 112 3.55 3.23 16.34
CA PRO A 112 4.39 2.25 17.03
C PRO A 112 4.22 0.84 16.44
N GLY A 113 5.26 0.33 15.78
CA GLY A 113 5.26 -0.95 15.07
C GLY A 113 5.73 -0.82 13.61
N GLY A 114 5.57 0.34 12.98
CA GLY A 114 5.94 0.50 11.57
C GLY A 114 5.03 -0.27 10.60
N LEU A 115 5.16 -0.03 9.28
CA LEU A 115 4.28 -0.64 8.28
C LEU A 115 4.40 -2.18 8.20
N GLY A 116 5.61 -2.73 8.31
CA GLY A 116 5.84 -4.19 8.21
C GLY A 116 5.23 -5.01 9.36
N THR A 117 4.89 -4.38 10.49
CA THR A 117 4.13 -5.06 11.55
C THR A 117 2.62 -5.02 11.33
N ARG A 118 2.14 -4.21 10.38
CA ARG A 118 0.71 -4.04 10.10
C ARG A 118 0.29 -4.89 8.93
N VAL A 119 1.00 -4.77 7.81
CA VAL A 119 0.73 -5.54 6.60
C VAL A 119 1.81 -6.59 6.39
N SER A 120 1.40 -7.74 5.86
CA SER A 120 2.29 -8.82 5.47
C SER A 120 1.90 -9.33 4.09
N ALA A 121 2.89 -9.84 3.34
CA ALA A 121 2.61 -10.66 2.17
C ALA A 121 1.77 -11.91 2.51
N SER A 122 1.68 -12.30 3.78
CA SER A 122 0.69 -13.26 4.27
C SER A 122 -0.66 -12.57 4.50
N ALA A 123 -1.65 -12.94 3.69
CA ALA A 123 -3.02 -12.50 3.91
C ALA A 123 -3.61 -13.17 5.15
N ALA A 124 -3.23 -14.40 5.49
CA ALA A 124 -3.64 -15.05 6.74
C ALA A 124 -3.13 -14.28 7.97
N LEU A 125 -1.88 -13.79 7.95
CA LEU A 125 -1.35 -12.95 9.01
C LEU A 125 -2.04 -11.58 9.07
N THR A 126 -2.33 -10.99 7.91
CA THR A 126 -3.05 -9.73 7.81
C THR A 126 -4.48 -9.85 8.33
N GLU A 127 -5.17 -10.95 8.00
CA GLU A 127 -6.50 -11.32 8.52
C GLU A 127 -6.47 -11.47 10.04
N LEU A 128 -5.48 -12.20 10.57
CA LEU A 128 -5.30 -12.37 12.02
C LEU A 128 -5.10 -11.02 12.73
N ARG A 129 -4.23 -10.15 12.18
CA ARG A 129 -3.98 -8.79 12.72
C ARG A 129 -5.22 -7.90 12.63
N ALA A 130 -6.01 -8.07 11.57
CA ALA A 130 -7.30 -7.43 11.42
C ALA A 130 -8.39 -8.07 12.29
N GLY A 131 -8.08 -9.09 13.10
CA GLY A 131 -9.04 -9.75 14.01
C GLY A 131 -10.12 -10.55 13.28
N LEU A 132 -9.79 -11.15 12.14
CA LEU A 132 -10.67 -12.01 11.35
C LEU A 132 -10.43 -13.49 11.72
N ALA A 133 -11.52 -14.26 11.87
CA ALA A 133 -11.47 -15.60 12.48
C ALA A 133 -11.27 -16.76 11.49
N ASP A 134 -11.48 -16.55 10.19
CA ASP A 134 -11.67 -17.62 9.20
C ASP A 134 -10.60 -17.63 8.08
N GLY A 135 -9.33 -17.58 8.46
CA GLY A 135 -8.25 -17.54 7.47
C GLY A 135 -8.09 -18.85 6.71
N SER A 136 -8.09 -18.78 5.37
CA SER A 136 -7.69 -19.92 4.53
C SER A 136 -6.20 -20.20 4.73
N PRO A 137 -5.77 -21.48 4.77
CA PRO A 137 -4.36 -21.80 4.90
C PRO A 137 -3.56 -21.18 3.75
N GLU A 138 -2.38 -20.68 4.10
CA GLU A 138 -1.40 -20.13 3.16
C GLU A 138 -0.16 -21.00 3.15
N ILE A 139 0.36 -21.26 1.95
CA ILE A 139 1.59 -22.03 1.77
C ILE A 139 2.63 -21.13 1.13
N PHE A 140 3.78 -21.00 1.78
CA PHE A 140 4.94 -20.31 1.23
C PHE A 140 5.96 -21.34 0.75
N SER A 141 6.46 -21.17 -0.47
CA SER A 141 7.45 -22.08 -1.06
C SER A 141 8.48 -21.33 -1.87
N ALA A 142 9.71 -21.83 -1.89
CA ALA A 142 10.79 -21.33 -2.76
C ALA A 142 10.71 -21.91 -4.19
N GLU A 143 9.96 -22.99 -4.34
CA GLU A 143 9.73 -23.68 -5.60
C GLU A 143 8.23 -23.71 -5.87
N PRO A 144 7.80 -23.69 -7.13
CA PRO A 144 6.40 -23.86 -7.45
C PRO A 144 5.96 -25.32 -7.25
N SER A 145 6.71 -26.16 -6.51
CA SER A 145 6.35 -27.56 -6.28
C SER A 145 4.94 -27.66 -5.70
N GLY A 146 4.14 -28.50 -6.34
CA GLY A 146 2.69 -28.45 -6.22
C GLY A 146 2.20 -28.50 -4.77
N PRO A 147 1.15 -27.74 -4.44
CA PRO A 147 0.61 -27.71 -3.10
C PRO A 147 0.02 -29.09 -2.70
N PRO A 148 -0.06 -29.38 -1.38
CA PRO A 148 -0.39 -30.70 -0.87
C PRO A 148 -1.88 -31.05 -1.09
N GLY A 149 -2.23 -31.55 -2.28
CA GLY A 149 -3.56 -32.07 -2.62
C GLY A 149 -4.72 -31.07 -2.48
N GLU A 150 -5.95 -31.52 -2.74
CA GLU A 150 -7.18 -30.79 -2.41
C GLU A 150 -7.50 -30.90 -0.90
N PRO A 151 -8.01 -29.85 -0.23
CA PRO A 151 -8.39 -29.90 1.16
C PRO A 151 -9.62 -30.78 1.30
N PRO A 152 -9.78 -31.44 2.46
CA PRO A 152 -11.02 -32.13 2.76
C PRO A 152 -12.21 -31.16 2.68
N GLY A 153 -13.10 -31.36 1.71
CA GLY A 153 -14.30 -30.54 1.51
C GLY A 153 -14.22 -29.46 0.42
N GLY A 154 -13.09 -29.32 -0.28
CA GLY A 154 -12.90 -28.35 -1.37
C GLY A 154 -13.56 -28.73 -2.70
N GLN A 155 -14.86 -29.05 -2.72
CA GLN A 155 -15.56 -29.34 -3.97
C GLN A 155 -15.60 -28.08 -4.85
N GLY A 156 -14.78 -28.07 -5.90
CA GLY A 156 -14.77 -27.01 -6.91
C GLY A 156 -13.84 -25.83 -6.64
N THR A 157 -12.97 -25.89 -5.63
CA THR A 157 -11.93 -24.86 -5.41
C THR A 157 -10.61 -25.27 -6.06
N GLN A 158 -9.77 -24.31 -6.47
CA GLN A 158 -8.42 -24.54 -6.98
C GLN A 158 -7.36 -23.75 -6.21
N TRP A 159 -6.12 -24.20 -6.28
CA TRP A 159 -4.99 -23.44 -5.78
C TRP A 159 -4.66 -22.29 -6.72
N TRP A 160 -4.49 -21.10 -6.13
CA TRP A 160 -3.94 -19.94 -6.80
C TRP A 160 -2.58 -19.63 -6.22
N ILE A 161 -1.58 -19.48 -7.08
CA ILE A 161 -0.20 -19.16 -6.73
C ILE A 161 0.08 -17.72 -7.10
N GLN A 162 0.56 -16.97 -6.13
CA GLN A 162 1.13 -15.65 -6.33
C GLN A 162 2.65 -15.72 -6.25
N ASP A 163 3.31 -15.19 -7.27
CA ASP A 163 4.74 -14.87 -7.21
C ASP A 163 4.91 -13.57 -6.42
N LEU A 164 5.59 -13.60 -5.27
CA LEU A 164 5.77 -12.41 -4.42
C LEU A 164 6.85 -11.45 -4.94
N GLY A 165 7.61 -11.83 -5.97
CA GLY A 165 8.53 -10.94 -6.67
C GLY A 165 7.81 -10.05 -7.69
N SER A 166 6.89 -10.64 -8.47
CA SER A 166 6.12 -9.91 -9.49
C SER A 166 4.71 -9.52 -9.04
N TRP A 167 4.25 -10.02 -7.90
CA TRP A 167 2.87 -9.94 -7.38
C TRP A 167 1.80 -10.53 -8.30
N THR A 168 2.20 -11.25 -9.36
CA THR A 168 1.27 -11.88 -10.30
C THR A 168 0.66 -13.16 -9.72
N THR A 169 -0.65 -13.34 -9.91
CA THR A 169 -1.43 -14.47 -9.39
C THR A 169 -1.98 -15.33 -10.52
N ARG A 170 -1.82 -16.66 -10.43
CA ARG A 170 -2.22 -17.62 -11.48
C ARG A 170 -2.80 -18.90 -10.87
N PRO A 171 -3.69 -19.63 -11.58
CA PRO A 171 -4.16 -20.92 -11.12
C PRO A 171 -3.04 -21.97 -11.24
N TRP A 172 -2.90 -22.84 -10.24
CA TRP A 172 -2.01 -24.00 -10.34
C TRP A 172 -2.57 -25.02 -11.34
N PRO A 173 -1.77 -25.63 -12.24
CA PRO A 173 -0.31 -25.65 -12.29
C PRO A 173 0.35 -24.67 -13.27
N GLU A 174 -0.28 -23.54 -13.59
CA GLU A 174 0.33 -22.54 -14.47
C GLU A 174 1.57 -21.92 -13.82
N LEU A 175 2.73 -22.07 -14.47
CA LEU A 175 4.01 -21.53 -14.02
C LEU A 175 4.21 -20.09 -14.52
N PRO A 176 5.13 -19.30 -13.91
CA PRO A 176 5.51 -17.97 -14.39
C PRO A 176 6.00 -18.01 -15.84
N ASP A 177 5.81 -16.89 -16.57
CA ASP A 177 6.32 -16.77 -17.94
C ASP A 177 7.87 -16.80 -17.92
N PRO A 178 8.53 -17.72 -18.65
CA PRO A 178 9.99 -17.83 -18.68
C PRO A 178 10.71 -16.58 -19.21
N LEU A 179 9.98 -15.59 -19.75
CA LEU A 179 10.52 -14.32 -20.22
C LEU A 179 10.82 -13.30 -19.09
N VAL A 180 10.41 -13.58 -17.85
CA VAL A 180 10.81 -12.78 -16.68
C VAL A 180 12.17 -13.31 -16.17
N PRO A 181 13.19 -12.46 -15.97
CA PRO A 181 14.58 -12.89 -15.75
C PRO A 181 14.87 -13.44 -14.33
N SER A 182 13.99 -14.28 -13.78
CA SER A 182 14.36 -15.25 -12.75
C SER A 182 14.69 -16.56 -13.45
N ALA A 183 15.94 -16.70 -13.91
CA ALA A 183 16.41 -17.79 -14.78
C ALA A 183 16.24 -19.23 -14.22
N ASP A 184 15.69 -19.41 -13.01
CA ASP A 184 15.51 -20.71 -12.36
C ASP A 184 14.06 -21.05 -11.99
N CYS A 185 13.05 -20.23 -12.33
CA CYS A 185 11.65 -20.39 -11.87
C CYS A 185 11.52 -20.58 -10.34
N ARG A 186 12.52 -20.12 -9.58
CA ARG A 186 12.56 -20.12 -8.13
C ARG A 186 12.17 -18.72 -7.65
N GLY A 187 11.28 -18.67 -6.69
CA GLY A 187 10.79 -17.41 -6.14
C GLY A 187 10.14 -17.68 -4.81
N PRO A 188 9.98 -16.66 -3.95
CA PRO A 188 9.03 -16.77 -2.87
C PRO A 188 7.62 -16.80 -3.49
N TYR A 189 7.01 -17.97 -3.53
CA TYR A 189 5.63 -18.17 -3.93
C TYR A 189 4.72 -18.25 -2.72
N ARG A 190 3.48 -17.77 -2.88
CA ARG A 190 2.38 -17.91 -1.92
C ARG A 190 1.21 -18.60 -2.59
N ALA A 191 0.69 -19.68 -2.00
CA ALA A 191 -0.50 -20.37 -2.51
C ALA A 191 -1.68 -20.27 -1.54
N ARG A 192 -2.88 -20.01 -2.08
CA ARG A 192 -4.18 -20.02 -1.37
C ARG A 192 -5.26 -20.74 -2.16
N TRP A 193 -6.28 -21.21 -1.46
CA TRP A 193 -7.49 -21.74 -2.07
C TRP A 193 -8.42 -20.63 -2.54
N SER A 194 -8.91 -20.76 -3.76
CA SER A 194 -9.97 -19.90 -4.27
C SER A 194 -10.90 -20.63 -5.23
N ASP A 195 -11.97 -19.95 -5.60
CA ASP A 195 -12.86 -20.40 -6.67
C ASP A 195 -12.10 -20.45 -8.01
N PRO A 196 -12.55 -21.24 -9.00
CA PRO A 196 -11.90 -21.34 -10.28
C PRO A 196 -11.91 -20.03 -11.06
N GLU A 197 -12.99 -19.26 -10.91
CA GLU A 197 -13.20 -17.94 -11.49
C GLU A 197 -13.58 -16.99 -10.34
N PRO A 198 -12.61 -16.56 -9.51
CA PRO A 198 -12.91 -15.74 -8.36
C PRO A 198 -13.38 -14.36 -8.81
N LEU A 199 -14.51 -13.92 -8.25
CA LEU A 199 -14.98 -12.55 -8.39
C LEU A 199 -14.31 -11.69 -7.32
N PHE A 200 -13.73 -10.57 -7.74
CA PHE A 200 -13.08 -9.63 -6.83
C PHE A 200 -13.80 -8.28 -6.79
N GLU A 201 -13.82 -7.67 -5.62
CA GLU A 201 -14.20 -6.28 -5.40
C GLU A 201 -13.07 -5.57 -4.65
N SER A 202 -12.74 -4.35 -5.04
CA SER A 202 -11.76 -3.53 -4.33
C SER A 202 -12.47 -2.43 -3.57
N VAL A 203 -12.09 -2.24 -2.30
CA VAL A 203 -12.58 -1.15 -1.46
C VAL A 203 -11.40 -0.30 -1.01
N VAL A 204 -11.38 0.95 -1.45
CA VAL A 204 -10.37 1.93 -1.02
C VAL A 204 -10.87 2.64 0.22
N VAL A 205 -10.03 2.74 1.24
CA VAL A 205 -10.32 3.36 2.53
C VAL A 205 -9.43 4.58 2.71
N LEU A 206 -10.01 5.71 3.14
CA LEU A 206 -9.29 6.88 3.64
C LEU A 206 -9.84 7.25 5.03
N GLY A 207 -9.10 6.90 6.08
CA GLY A 207 -9.50 7.09 7.46
C GLY A 207 -10.83 6.38 7.75
N GLY A 208 -11.86 7.15 8.09
CA GLY A 208 -13.20 6.65 8.40
C GLY A 208 -14.15 6.53 7.21
N GLN A 209 -13.67 6.70 5.97
CA GLN A 209 -14.48 6.62 4.75
C GLN A 209 -13.95 5.54 3.82
N ALA A 210 -14.83 4.93 3.04
CA ALA A 210 -14.48 3.90 2.08
C ALA A 210 -15.34 3.98 0.82
N TRP A 211 -14.77 3.53 -0.30
CA TRP A 211 -15.40 3.53 -1.62
C TRP A 211 -15.15 2.21 -2.32
N ARG A 212 -16.21 1.59 -2.83
CA ARG A 212 -16.13 0.43 -3.71
C ARG A 212 -15.74 0.83 -5.12
N SER A 213 -15.03 -0.06 -5.79
CA SER A 213 -14.56 0.13 -7.17
C SER A 213 -15.65 -0.13 -8.21
N SER A 214 -16.63 -0.98 -7.90
CA SER A 214 -17.70 -1.33 -8.84
C SER A 214 -19.08 -0.74 -8.46
N PRO A 215 -19.98 -0.56 -9.44
CA PRO A 215 -21.37 -0.16 -9.20
C PRO A 215 -22.29 -1.36 -8.90
N VAL A 216 -21.75 -2.58 -8.72
CA VAL A 216 -22.56 -3.79 -8.46
C VAL A 216 -23.23 -3.66 -7.09
N ASP A 217 -24.50 -4.07 -7.00
CA ASP A 217 -25.21 -4.10 -5.71
C ASP A 217 -24.62 -5.21 -4.82
N LEU A 218 -23.87 -4.78 -3.80
CA LEU A 218 -23.22 -5.63 -2.80
C LEU A 218 -23.49 -5.08 -1.39
N ASP A 219 -24.52 -4.25 -1.22
CA ASP A 219 -24.77 -3.51 0.02
C ASP A 219 -24.99 -4.47 1.21
N GLY A 220 -25.58 -5.64 0.95
CA GLY A 220 -25.78 -6.69 1.93
C GLY A 220 -24.49 -7.32 2.51
N LEU A 221 -23.33 -7.09 1.88
CA LEU A 221 -22.04 -7.60 2.33
C LEU A 221 -21.29 -6.66 3.28
N GLY A 222 -21.72 -5.40 3.37
CA GLY A 222 -21.13 -4.38 4.26
C GLY A 222 -19.63 -4.15 4.01
N LEU A 223 -19.20 -4.17 2.74
CA LEU A 223 -17.76 -4.17 2.41
C LEU A 223 -17.06 -2.86 2.81
N GLU A 224 -17.71 -1.70 2.65
CA GLU A 224 -17.14 -0.41 3.08
C GLU A 224 -16.84 -0.40 4.58
N GLU A 225 -17.83 -0.70 5.43
CA GLU A 225 -17.70 -0.69 6.89
C GLU A 225 -16.62 -1.68 7.36
N ARG A 226 -16.66 -2.92 6.84
CA ARG A 226 -15.67 -3.94 7.15
C ARG A 226 -14.26 -3.54 6.72
N SER A 227 -14.11 -2.86 5.58
CA SER A 227 -12.81 -2.39 5.10
C SER A 227 -12.27 -1.24 5.96
N THR A 228 -13.13 -0.32 6.38
CA THR A 228 -12.78 0.74 7.33
C THR A 228 -12.32 0.14 8.67
N GLU A 229 -13.01 -0.87 9.19
CA GLU A 229 -12.59 -1.57 10.41
C GLU A 229 -11.23 -2.26 10.26
N ILE A 230 -11.00 -2.94 9.13
CA ILE A 230 -9.71 -3.57 8.82
C ILE A 230 -8.60 -2.52 8.80
N GLY A 231 -8.79 -1.41 8.07
CA GLY A 231 -7.83 -0.31 8.00
C GLY A 231 -7.51 0.25 9.39
N ALA A 232 -8.55 0.51 10.21
CA ALA A 232 -8.39 1.02 11.57
C ALA A 232 -7.62 0.05 12.48
N ARG A 233 -7.93 -1.26 12.46
CA ARG A 233 -7.22 -2.27 13.26
C ARG A 233 -5.76 -2.43 12.84
N LEU A 234 -5.48 -2.23 11.56
CA LEU A 234 -4.13 -2.26 11.01
C LEU A 234 -3.40 -0.91 11.14
N GLY A 235 -4.04 0.14 11.66
CA GLY A 235 -3.44 1.48 11.73
C GLY A 235 -3.08 2.04 10.34
N LEU A 236 -3.88 1.74 9.32
CA LEU A 236 -3.71 2.21 7.95
C LEU A 236 -4.70 3.35 7.69
N GLN A 237 -4.18 4.49 7.27
CA GLN A 237 -5.01 5.64 6.95
C GLN A 237 -5.49 5.61 5.50
N LEU A 238 -4.62 5.25 4.55
CA LEU A 238 -5.01 4.94 3.18
C LEU A 238 -4.71 3.47 2.92
N SER A 239 -5.69 2.72 2.43
CA SER A 239 -5.48 1.32 2.03
C SER A 239 -6.52 0.88 1.01
N ALA A 240 -6.25 -0.23 0.32
CA ALA A 240 -7.24 -0.93 -0.50
C ALA A 240 -7.41 -2.35 0.03
N VAL A 241 -8.65 -2.74 0.31
CA VAL A 241 -8.99 -4.10 0.70
C VAL A 241 -9.61 -4.78 -0.51
N VAL A 242 -8.94 -5.82 -1.02
CA VAL A 242 -9.47 -6.64 -2.10
C VAL A 242 -10.22 -7.81 -1.49
N TRP A 243 -11.49 -7.93 -1.86
CA TRP A 243 -12.41 -8.96 -1.40
C TRP A 243 -12.64 -9.98 -2.49
N ARG A 244 -12.59 -11.27 -2.15
CA ARG A 244 -13.20 -12.33 -2.96
C ARG A 244 -14.66 -12.45 -2.59
N LEU A 245 -15.53 -12.48 -3.59
CA LEU A 245 -16.97 -12.68 -3.44
C LEU A 245 -17.34 -14.14 -3.73
N SER A 246 -18.32 -14.68 -2.99
CA SER A 246 -18.91 -15.97 -3.36
C SER A 246 -19.70 -15.86 -4.67
N PRO A 247 -19.88 -16.96 -5.43
CA PRO A 247 -20.62 -16.91 -6.71
C PRO A 247 -22.08 -16.43 -6.58
N ASP A 248 -22.70 -16.61 -5.43
CA ASP A 248 -24.06 -16.15 -5.11
C ASP A 248 -24.11 -14.74 -4.49
N LEU A 249 -22.95 -14.08 -4.35
CA LEU A 249 -22.77 -12.74 -3.77
C LEU A 249 -23.32 -12.59 -2.34
N THR A 250 -23.42 -13.68 -1.59
CA THR A 250 -23.88 -13.65 -0.18
C THR A 250 -22.76 -13.58 0.84
N ARG A 251 -21.51 -13.81 0.42
CA ARG A 251 -20.32 -13.82 1.28
C ARG A 251 -19.14 -13.14 0.62
N ALA A 252 -18.26 -12.58 1.45
CA ALA A 252 -17.00 -12.00 1.02
C ALA A 252 -15.89 -12.23 2.04
N TRP A 253 -14.70 -12.52 1.52
CA TRP A 253 -13.47 -12.74 2.29
C TRP A 253 -12.37 -11.81 1.80
N PRO A 254 -11.63 -11.14 2.69
CA PRO A 254 -10.52 -10.31 2.27
C PRO A 254 -9.39 -11.22 1.78
N VAL A 255 -8.73 -10.80 0.71
CA VAL A 255 -7.67 -11.56 0.04
C VAL A 255 -6.33 -10.86 0.20
N VAL A 256 -6.35 -9.54 0.14
CA VAL A 256 -5.17 -8.70 0.36
C VAL A 256 -5.61 -7.34 0.89
N VAL A 257 -4.76 -6.76 1.73
CA VAL A 257 -4.85 -5.36 2.15
C VAL A 257 -3.61 -4.66 1.64
N GLU A 258 -3.79 -3.75 0.70
CA GLU A 258 -2.71 -2.96 0.10
C GLU A 258 -2.56 -1.63 0.86
N PRO A 259 -1.42 -1.38 1.53
CA PRO A 259 -1.19 -0.15 2.27
C PRO A 259 -0.86 1.03 1.35
N PHE A 260 -0.49 0.74 0.10
CA PHE A 260 -0.19 1.73 -0.92
C PHE A 260 -0.93 1.36 -2.20
N PRO A 261 -2.24 1.68 -2.29
CA PRO A 261 -3.01 1.36 -3.47
C PRO A 261 -2.38 1.91 -4.74
N ASP A 262 -2.48 1.16 -5.82
CA ASP A 262 -1.98 1.54 -7.13
C ASP A 262 -2.94 2.53 -7.85
N ALA A 263 -2.51 3.03 -9.00
CA ALA A 263 -3.29 4.00 -9.76
C ALA A 263 -4.61 3.43 -10.29
N GLU A 264 -4.68 2.12 -10.60
CA GLU A 264 -5.90 1.49 -11.09
C GLU A 264 -6.96 1.43 -9.99
N GLN A 265 -6.55 0.98 -8.80
CA GLN A 265 -7.41 0.91 -7.61
C GLN A 265 -7.95 2.29 -7.24
N LEU A 266 -7.10 3.33 -7.26
CA LEU A 266 -7.52 4.68 -6.89
C LEU A 266 -8.36 5.37 -7.96
N ARG A 267 -8.09 5.14 -9.25
CA ARG A 267 -8.81 5.78 -10.36
C ARG A 267 -10.31 5.48 -10.32
N MET A 268 -10.69 4.27 -9.93
CA MET A 268 -12.10 3.85 -9.87
C MET A 268 -12.90 4.63 -8.82
N VAL A 269 -12.24 5.14 -7.78
CA VAL A 269 -12.89 5.83 -6.66
C VAL A 269 -12.54 7.32 -6.58
N TRP A 270 -11.75 7.83 -7.53
CA TRP A 270 -11.09 9.12 -7.43
C TRP A 270 -12.06 10.29 -7.22
N LEU A 271 -13.23 10.25 -7.85
CA LEU A 271 -14.26 11.29 -7.70
C LEU A 271 -14.74 11.47 -6.25
N GLY A 272 -14.77 10.39 -5.47
CA GLY A 272 -15.09 10.44 -4.04
C GLY A 272 -13.85 10.68 -3.17
N LEU A 273 -12.75 9.98 -3.50
CA LEU A 273 -11.52 9.98 -2.72
C LEU A 273 -10.77 11.32 -2.77
N GLY A 274 -10.54 11.88 -3.96
CA GLY A 274 -9.69 13.06 -4.15
C GLY A 274 -10.13 14.26 -3.30
N PRO A 275 -11.41 14.67 -3.33
CA PRO A 275 -11.90 15.76 -2.48
C PRO A 275 -11.73 15.51 -0.98
N GLN A 276 -11.79 14.25 -0.53
CA GLN A 276 -11.57 13.90 0.88
C GLN A 276 -10.09 13.90 1.23
N LEU A 277 -9.23 13.49 0.31
CA LEU A 277 -7.78 13.57 0.47
C LEU A 277 -7.33 15.00 0.74
N VAL A 278 -7.82 15.96 -0.03
CA VAL A 278 -7.53 17.40 0.17
C VAL A 278 -8.00 17.86 1.54
N LYS A 279 -9.22 17.51 1.96
CA LYS A 279 -9.74 17.88 3.29
C LYS A 279 -8.92 17.31 4.44
N VAL A 280 -8.37 16.11 4.29
CA VAL A 280 -7.52 15.49 5.32
C VAL A 280 -6.15 16.16 5.39
N LEU A 281 -5.58 16.52 4.24
CA LEU A 281 -4.26 17.14 4.15
C LEU A 281 -4.26 18.63 4.51
N PHE A 282 -5.38 19.32 4.29
CA PHE A 282 -5.57 20.75 4.53
C PHE A 282 -6.86 21.02 5.32
N PRO A 283 -6.90 20.67 6.62
CA PRO A 283 -8.08 20.80 7.49
C PRO A 283 -8.45 22.24 7.83
#